data_AF-A0A4P6YA75-F1
#
_entry.id   AF-A0A4P6YA75-F1
#
_cell.length_a   1.000
_cell.length_b   1.000
_cell.length_c   1.000
_cell.angle_alpha   90.00
_cell.angle_beta   90.00
_cell.angle_gamma   90.00
#
_symmetry.space_group_name_H-M   'P 1'
#
loop_
_entity.id
_entity.type
_entity.pdbx_description
1 polymer ?
#
loop_
_entity_poly.entity_id
_entity_poly.type
_entity_poly.pdbx_seq_one_letter_code
_entity_poly.pdbx_strand_id
1 'polypeptide(L)' 'MIQKIIFGLLLGLIFQSCNAVKEYEKVAINDPDMKLTARTSERYETTFQVYREAAAGANGGKSGGGCGCN' A
#
# COMPACT_ATOMS: atom_id res chain seq x y z
N MET A 1 -9.06 6.55 -35.81
CA MET A 1 -10.17 6.23 -34.87
C MET A 1 -10.10 4.79 -34.35
N ILE A 2 -9.90 3.79 -35.22
CA ILE A 2 -9.76 2.36 -34.85
C ILE A 2 -8.67 2.09 -33.79
N GLN A 3 -7.50 2.74 -33.87
CA GLN A 3 -6.43 2.56 -32.87
C GLN A 3 -6.84 2.95 -31.44
N LYS A 4 -7.69 3.99 -31.27
CA LYS A 4 -8.18 4.40 -29.95
C LYS A 4 -9.21 3.40 -29.39
N ILE A 5 -9.99 2.78 -30.27
CA ILE A 5 -10.96 1.74 -29.90
C ILE A 5 -10.23 0.47 -29.43
N ILE A 6 -9.19 0.05 -30.15
CA ILE A 6 -8.35 -1.10 -29.76
C ILE A 6 -7.69 -0.85 -28.40
N PHE A 7 -7.15 0.35 -28.17
CA PHE A 7 -6.54 0.69 -26.89
C PHE A 7 -7.54 0.69 -25.72
N GLY A 8 -8.75 1.24 -25.93
CA GLY A 8 -9.81 1.20 -24.92
C GLY A 8 -10.26 -0.24 -24.59
N LEU A 9 -10.34 -1.10 -25.60
CA LEU A 9 -10.73 -2.51 -25.42
C LEU A 9 -9.64 -3.30 -24.68
N LEU A 10 -8.36 -3.02 -24.96
CA LEU A 10 -7.23 -3.62 -24.25
C LEU A 10 -7.20 -3.21 -22.76
N LEU A 11 -7.48 -1.93 -22.47
CA LEU A 11 -7.61 -1.44 -21.09
C LEU A 11 -8.74 -2.14 -20.33
N GLY A 12 -9.90 -2.31 -20.96
CA GLY A 12 -11.05 -2.97 -20.32
C GLY A 12 -10.80 -4.44 -19.93
N LEU A 13 -9.92 -5.14 -20.64
CA LEU A 13 -9.54 -6.53 -20.32
C LEU A 13 -8.66 -6.64 -19.06
N ILE A 14 -7.84 -5.63 -18.77
CA ILE A 14 -6.89 -5.65 -17.65
C ILE A 14 -7.62 -5.52 -16.29
N PHE A 15 -8.77 -4.84 -16.26
CA PHE A 15 -9.54 -4.62 -15.03
C PHE A 15 -10.47 -5.79 -14.63
N GLN A 16 -10.51 -6.88 -15.41
CA GLN A 16 -11.39 -8.04 -15.16
C GLN A 16 -10.97 -8.89 -13.94
N SER A 17 -9.79 -8.67 -13.36
CA SER A 17 -9.28 -9.48 -12.24
C SER A 17 -9.79 -9.05 -10.85
N CYS A 18 -10.44 -7.88 -10.74
CA CYS A 18 -10.95 -7.38 -9.46
C CYS A 18 -12.17 -8.19 -9.01
N ASN A 19 -12.07 -8.85 -7.86
CA ASN A 19 -13.14 -9.64 -7.27
C ASN A 19 -13.53 -9.10 -5.90
N ALA A 20 -14.82 -9.22 -5.55
CA ALA A 20 -15.30 -8.90 -4.22
C ALA A 20 -14.84 -9.98 -3.23
N VAL A 21 -14.25 -9.55 -2.11
CA VAL A 21 -13.85 -10.43 -1.01
C VAL A 21 -15.08 -10.88 -0.22
N LYS A 22 -15.18 -12.17 0.08
CA LYS A 22 -16.32 -12.69 0.86
C LYS A 22 -16.26 -12.19 2.29
N GLU A 23 -17.41 -12.02 2.94
CA GLU A 23 -17.49 -11.37 4.26
C GLU A 23 -16.59 -12.06 5.32
N TYR A 24 -16.54 -13.38 5.32
CA TYR A 24 -15.72 -14.14 6.27
C TYR A 24 -14.21 -14.02 6.00
N GLU A 25 -13.79 -13.75 4.76
CA GLU A 25 -12.37 -13.56 4.39
C GLU A 25 -11.87 -12.18 4.82
N LYS A 26 -12.78 -11.22 5.07
CA LYS A 26 -12.42 -9.89 5.58
C LYS A 26 -11.81 -9.94 6.98
N VAL A 27 -12.02 -11.00 7.74
CA VAL A 27 -11.39 -11.18 9.06
C VAL A 27 -9.86 -11.23 8.93
N ALA A 28 -9.34 -11.89 7.90
CA ALA A 28 -7.90 -11.98 7.66
C ALA A 28 -7.31 -10.65 7.18
N ILE A 29 -8.05 -9.88 6.37
CA ILE A 29 -7.60 -8.57 5.87
C ILE A 29 -7.65 -7.50 6.96
N ASN A 30 -8.65 -7.58 7.84
CA ASN A 30 -8.81 -6.66 8.97
C ASN A 30 -8.03 -7.11 10.21
N ASP A 31 -7.13 -8.08 10.06
CA ASP A 31 -6.25 -8.50 11.14
C ASP A 31 -5.37 -7.30 11.57
N PRO A 32 -5.27 -6.98 12.88
CA PRO A 32 -4.42 -5.90 13.35
C PRO A 32 -2.96 -6.01 12.91
N ASP A 33 -2.48 -7.22 12.63
CA ASP A 33 -1.12 -7.49 12.16
C ASP A 33 -0.93 -7.20 10.67
N MET A 34 -2.01 -7.17 9.89
CA MET A 34 -1.97 -6.78 8.46
C MET A 34 -1.99 -5.26 8.25
N LYS A 35 -2.09 -4.46 9.33
CA LYS A 35 -2.08 -3.00 9.22
C LYS A 35 -0.72 -2.52 8.71
N LEU A 36 -0.70 -1.85 7.55
CA LEU A 36 0.50 -1.28 6.92
C LEU A 36 1.00 -0.01 7.64
N THR A 37 1.20 -0.09 8.95
CA THR A 37 1.74 0.98 9.77
C THR A 37 2.60 0.38 10.87
N ALA A 38 3.67 1.08 11.25
CA ALA A 38 4.51 0.66 12.36
C ALA A 38 3.68 0.59 13.65
N ARG A 39 3.92 -0.44 14.46
CA ARG A 39 3.37 -0.52 15.81
C ARG A 39 3.96 0.61 16.65
N THR A 40 3.20 1.08 17.63
CA THR A 40 3.68 2.14 18.54
C THR A 40 4.94 1.73 19.31
N SER A 41 5.10 0.44 19.60
CA SER A 41 6.29 -0.13 20.22
C SER A 41 7.55 -0.05 19.35
N GLU A 42 7.40 -0.04 18.02
CA GLU A 42 8.52 -0.06 17.06
C GLU A 42 9.11 1.34 16.82
N ARG A 43 8.50 2.39 17.40
CA ARG A 43 8.92 3.78 17.22
C ARG A 43 10.40 4.02 17.51
N TYR A 44 10.94 3.38 18.56
CA TYR A 44 12.35 3.54 18.94
C TYR A 44 13.30 2.91 17.92
N GLU A 45 12.96 1.74 17.38
CA GLU A 45 13.72 1.07 16.34
C GLU A 45 13.72 1.90 15.04
N THR A 46 12.55 2.38 14.63
CA THR A 46 12.43 3.26 13.46
C THR A 46 13.24 4.54 13.64
N THR A 47 13.23 5.13 14.85
CA THR A 47 14.02 6.33 15.15
C THR A 47 15.52 6.06 15.04
N PHE A 48 15.98 4.92 15.54
CA PHE A 48 17.39 4.50 15.39
C PHE A 48 17.79 4.32 13.93
N GLN A 49 16.97 3.63 13.13
CA GLN A 49 17.22 3.41 11.70
C GLN A 49 17.22 4.73 10.92
N VAL A 50 16.27 5.62 11.17
CA VAL A 50 16.21 6.96 10.55
C VAL A 50 17.45 7.78 10.89
N TYR A 51 17.88 7.78 12.16
CA TYR A 51 19.09 8.51 12.57
C TYR A 51 20.35 7.97 11.89
N ARG A 52 20.46 6.63 11.78
CA ARG A 52 21.61 5.96 11.16
C ARG A 52 21.66 6.11 9.65
N GLU A 53 20.52 5.97 8.97
CA GLU A 53 20.43 5.82 7.52
C GLU A 53 19.92 7.07 6.80
N ALA A 54 19.59 8.13 7.55
CA ALA A 54 18.92 9.33 7.03
C ALA A 54 17.66 8.99 6.21
N ALA A 55 16.96 7.91 6.58
CA ALA A 55 15.77 7.45 5.87
C ALA A 55 14.62 8.46 6.00
N ALA A 56 13.97 8.81 4.89
CA ALA A 56 12.76 9.61 4.88
C ALA A 56 11.53 8.69 5.01
N GLY A 57 10.81 8.77 6.13
CA GLY A 57 9.71 7.86 6.45
C GLY A 57 8.63 7.74 5.37
N ALA A 58 8.33 6.51 4.94
CA ALA A 58 7.29 6.19 3.96
C ALA A 58 6.01 5.63 4.59
N ASN A 59 6.02 5.32 5.89
CA ASN A 59 4.90 4.70 6.59
C ASN A 59 4.05 5.81 7.23
N GLY A 60 2.73 5.78 7.07
CA GLY A 60 1.78 6.88 7.38
C GLY A 60 1.68 7.33 8.86
N GLY A 61 2.79 7.75 9.48
CA GLY A 61 2.93 8.25 10.85
C GLY A 61 4.29 8.95 11.07
N LYS A 62 4.58 9.92 10.20
CA LYS A 62 5.90 10.44 9.75
C LYS A 62 7.00 10.77 10.78
N SER A 63 8.25 10.47 10.39
CA SER A 63 9.40 11.40 10.44
C SER A 63 10.12 11.32 9.09
N GLY A 64 10.07 12.41 8.31
CA GLY A 64 10.50 12.46 6.89
C GLY A 64 9.35 12.14 5.94
N GLY A 65 9.11 13.00 4.95
CA GLY A 65 8.03 12.84 3.97
C GLY A 65 8.47 12.02 2.78
N GLY A 66 8.35 10.71 2.85
CA GLY A 66 8.42 9.84 1.69
C GLY A 66 7.10 9.84 0.91
N CYS A 67 7.18 9.80 -0.41
CA CYS A 67 6.06 9.47 -1.30
C CYS A 67 5.61 8.05 -0.94
N GLY A 68 4.54 7.92 -0.16
CA GLY A 68 3.92 6.64 0.14
C GLY A 68 3.40 6.05 -1.18
N CYS A 69 4.20 5.17 -1.78
CA CYS A 69 3.72 4.32 -2.86
C CYS A 69 2.93 3.18 -2.20
N ASN A 70 1.67 3.09 -2.63
CA ASN A 70 0.58 2.23 -2.21
C ASN A 70 0.96 0.75 -2.07
#